data_AF-A0A973E7W6-F1
#
_entry.id   AF-A0A973E7W6-F1
#
_cell.length_a   1.000
_cell.length_b   1.000
_cell.length_c   1.000
_cell.angle_alpha   90.00
_cell.angle_beta   90.00
_cell.angle_gamma   90.00
#
_symmetry.space_group_name_H-M   'P 1'
#
loop_
_entity.id
_entity.type
_entity.pdbx_description
1 polymer ?
#
loop_
_entity_poly.entity_id
_entity_poly.type
_entity_poly.pdbx_seq_one_letter_code
_entity_poly.pdbx_strand_id
1 'polypeptide(L)'
;MNKQALVLTVVAALLAGCSTSPQTQSTAPSEAELEAGMNAGVDMAIANIRKNGLTPMTADQCIEQYAADAMQTMNGVTFAPRDLCLRVAQKYYSSPTAQQPASLREQFELTATQESEAKTAVSQRLKDPESARFEELYGSRLKSDHSKWSICGMVNAKNSFGGYTGAKPFMYLPGNGVVFPGEPGSIDSDIVRLGCGGD
;
A
#
# COMPACT_ATOMS: atom_id res chain seq x y z
N MET A 1 -21.55 6.62 0.25
CA MET A 1 -21.01 7.85 -0.37
C MET A 1 -21.94 8.26 -1.49
N ASN A 2 -22.43 9.50 -1.52
CA ASN A 2 -23.38 9.93 -2.54
C ASN A 2 -22.65 9.94 -3.90
N LYS A 3 -23.05 9.07 -4.82
CA LYS A 3 -22.30 8.65 -6.04
C LYS A 3 -21.82 9.80 -6.93
N GLN A 4 -22.45 10.96 -6.80
CA GLN A 4 -22.21 12.16 -7.60
C GLN A 4 -21.08 13.05 -7.07
N ALA A 5 -20.73 12.96 -5.78
CA ALA A 5 -19.83 13.94 -5.14
C ALA A 5 -18.36 13.86 -5.60
N LEU A 6 -17.87 12.64 -5.90
CA LEU A 6 -16.50 12.43 -6.38
C LEU A 6 -16.31 12.96 -7.80
N VAL A 7 -17.28 12.69 -8.69
CA VAL A 7 -17.22 13.10 -10.09
C VAL A 7 -17.37 14.62 -10.20
N LEU A 8 -18.27 15.23 -9.41
CA LEU A 8 -18.44 16.69 -9.40
C LEU A 8 -17.18 17.44 -8.93
N THR A 9 -16.45 16.93 -7.95
CA THR A 9 -15.27 17.63 -7.40
C THR A 9 -14.09 17.65 -8.37
N VAL A 10 -13.84 16.57 -9.11
CA VAL A 10 -12.79 16.56 -10.15
C VAL A 10 -13.18 17.47 -11.31
N VAL A 11 -14.44 17.43 -11.76
CA VAL A 11 -14.88 18.28 -12.88
C VAL A 11 -14.87 19.76 -12.51
N ALA A 12 -15.21 20.12 -11.27
CA ALA A 12 -15.06 21.49 -10.79
C ALA A 12 -13.58 21.95 -10.78
N ALA A 13 -12.64 21.05 -10.48
CA ALA A 13 -11.19 21.31 -10.55
C ALA A 13 -10.72 21.64 -11.97
N LEU A 14 -11.17 20.83 -12.93
CA LEU A 14 -10.86 20.99 -14.36
C LEU A 14 -11.32 22.36 -14.86
N LEU A 15 -12.47 22.83 -14.39
CA LEU A 15 -12.99 24.15 -14.74
C LEU A 15 -12.25 25.30 -14.03
N ALA A 16 -11.78 25.08 -12.79
CA ALA A 16 -11.01 26.06 -12.03
C ALA A 16 -9.56 26.22 -12.54
N GLY A 17 -9.00 25.21 -13.22
CA GLY A 17 -7.69 25.27 -13.86
C GLY A 17 -7.61 26.18 -15.08
N CYS A 18 -8.75 26.68 -15.60
CA CYS A 18 -8.79 27.53 -16.79
C CYS A 18 -8.64 29.04 -16.51
N SER A 19 -8.34 29.47 -15.28
CA SER A 19 -8.34 30.91 -14.94
C SER A 19 -6.98 31.44 -14.47
N THR A 20 -6.11 31.80 -15.42
CA THR A 20 -5.16 32.92 -15.26
C THR A 20 -4.78 33.56 -16.63
N SER A 21 -5.44 34.69 -16.91
CA SER A 21 -4.97 35.89 -17.65
C SER A 21 -4.74 35.86 -19.18
N PRO A 22 -4.82 37.05 -19.85
CA PRO A 22 -5.18 37.16 -21.25
C PRO A 22 -3.97 37.45 -22.15
N GLN A 23 -3.57 36.48 -22.96
CA GLN A 23 -2.97 36.72 -24.29
C GLN A 23 -3.31 35.54 -25.20
N THR A 24 -4.13 35.83 -26.20
CA THR A 24 -3.86 35.51 -27.62
C THR A 24 -3.74 34.04 -28.04
N GLN A 25 -4.62 33.67 -28.98
CA GLN A 25 -4.60 32.51 -29.89
C GLN A 25 -5.23 31.20 -29.38
N SER A 26 -6.46 31.01 -29.84
CA SER A 26 -7.15 29.73 -29.95
C SER A 26 -6.29 28.73 -30.73
N THR A 27 -5.52 27.94 -30.00
CA THR A 27 -5.01 26.64 -30.42
C THR A 27 -5.57 25.63 -29.44
N ALA A 28 -6.07 24.50 -29.94
CA ALA A 28 -6.56 23.44 -29.07
C ALA A 28 -5.43 23.04 -28.09
N PRO A 29 -5.73 22.81 -26.80
CA PRO A 29 -4.71 22.44 -25.82
C PRO A 29 -3.98 21.18 -26.30
N SER A 30 -2.66 21.15 -26.10
CA SER A 30 -1.86 19.97 -26.40
C SER A 30 -2.27 18.79 -25.51
N GLU A 31 -2.03 17.58 -25.99
CA GLU A 31 -2.35 16.35 -25.25
C GLU A 31 -1.70 16.32 -23.86
N ALA A 32 -0.49 16.87 -23.74
CA ALA A 32 0.23 17.01 -22.48
C ALA A 32 -0.45 17.99 -21.50
N GLU A 33 -1.01 19.10 -22.00
CA GLU A 33 -1.75 20.06 -21.17
C GLU A 33 -3.08 19.46 -20.69
N LEU A 34 -3.74 18.67 -21.54
CA LEU A 34 -4.96 17.96 -21.18
C LEU A 34 -4.70 16.89 -20.12
N GLU A 35 -3.61 16.14 -20.25
CA GLU A 35 -3.20 15.13 -19.27
C GLU A 35 -2.77 15.77 -17.95
N ALA A 36 -2.01 16.87 -17.98
CA ALA A 36 -1.63 17.63 -16.80
C ALA A 36 -2.85 18.17 -16.04
N GLY A 37 -3.84 18.71 -16.77
CA GLY A 37 -5.11 19.17 -16.19
C GLY A 37 -5.89 18.03 -15.51
N MET A 38 -5.92 16.86 -16.13
CA MET A 38 -6.56 15.67 -15.54
C MET A 38 -5.84 15.20 -14.27
N ASN A 39 -4.52 15.16 -14.29
CA ASN A 39 -3.70 14.78 -13.13
C ASN A 39 -3.89 15.73 -11.95
N ALA A 40 -3.95 17.05 -12.22
CA ALA A 40 -4.25 18.06 -11.21
C ALA A 40 -5.67 17.91 -10.62
N GLY A 41 -6.66 17.60 -11.46
CA GLY A 41 -8.02 17.33 -11.00
C GLY A 41 -8.13 16.09 -10.11
N VAL A 42 -7.40 15.03 -10.45
CA VAL A 42 -7.29 13.82 -9.62
C VAL A 42 -6.63 14.13 -8.28
N ASP A 43 -5.55 14.93 -8.25
CA ASP A 43 -4.91 15.36 -7.01
C ASP A 43 -5.85 16.13 -6.08
N MET A 44 -6.62 17.05 -6.65
CA MET A 44 -7.57 17.84 -5.88
C MET A 44 -8.68 16.97 -5.27
N ALA A 45 -9.18 15.98 -6.02
CA ALA A 45 -10.15 15.03 -5.50
C ALA A 45 -9.57 14.16 -4.38
N ILE A 46 -8.34 13.67 -4.54
CA ILE A 46 -7.66 12.91 -3.49
C ILE A 46 -7.47 13.76 -2.22
N ALA A 47 -7.05 15.03 -2.37
CA ALA A 47 -6.92 15.95 -1.25
C ALA A 47 -8.26 16.17 -0.51
N ASN A 48 -9.36 16.31 -1.26
CA ASN A 48 -10.70 16.44 -0.68
C ASN A 48 -11.19 15.16 0.01
N ILE A 49 -10.93 13.99 -0.58
CA ILE A 49 -11.24 12.69 0.03
C ILE A 49 -10.53 12.57 1.39
N ARG A 50 -9.22 12.87 1.43
CA ARG A 50 -8.42 12.83 2.65
C ARG A 50 -8.91 13.83 3.70
N LYS A 51 -9.14 15.08 3.30
CA LYS A 51 -9.61 16.14 4.20
C LYS A 51 -10.94 15.79 4.89
N ASN A 52 -11.79 15.04 4.19
CA ASN A 52 -13.10 14.63 4.70
C ASN A 52 -13.12 13.20 5.29
N GLY A 53 -11.97 12.53 5.42
CA GLY A 53 -11.86 11.18 5.96
C GLY A 53 -12.64 10.13 5.16
N LEU A 54 -12.80 10.34 3.85
CA LEU A 54 -13.50 9.42 2.96
C LEU A 54 -12.54 8.39 2.37
N THR A 55 -13.08 7.28 1.87
CA THR A 55 -12.34 6.27 1.08
C THR A 55 -12.91 6.22 -0.34
N PRO A 56 -12.06 6.28 -1.39
CA PRO A 56 -12.53 6.13 -2.76
C PRO A 56 -12.95 4.68 -3.05
N MET A 57 -13.56 4.47 -4.22
CA MET A 57 -13.83 3.12 -4.73
C MET A 57 -12.52 2.41 -5.10
N THR A 58 -12.48 1.09 -4.95
CA THR A 58 -11.40 0.27 -5.49
C THR A 58 -11.49 0.16 -7.01
N ALA A 59 -10.41 -0.34 -7.65
CA ALA A 59 -10.42 -0.56 -9.09
C ALA A 59 -11.60 -1.47 -9.52
N ASP A 60 -11.80 -2.59 -8.82
CA ASP A 60 -12.91 -3.52 -9.10
C ASP A 60 -14.28 -2.85 -8.96
N GLN A 61 -14.47 -2.07 -7.89
CA GLN A 61 -15.72 -1.32 -7.69
C GLN A 61 -15.96 -0.29 -8.80
N CYS A 62 -14.93 0.36 -9.32
CA CYS A 62 -15.06 1.26 -10.47
C CYS A 62 -15.50 0.50 -11.73
N ILE A 63 -14.96 -0.71 -11.95
CA ILE A 63 -15.27 -1.55 -13.11
C ILE A 63 -16.72 -2.06 -13.04
N GLU A 64 -17.18 -2.47 -11.87
CA GLU A 64 -18.55 -2.94 -11.66
C GLU A 64 -19.56 -1.79 -11.75
N GLN A 65 -19.20 -0.60 -11.27
CA GLN A 65 -20.11 0.53 -11.17
C GLN A 65 -20.27 1.32 -12.47
N TYR A 66 -19.22 1.38 -13.31
CA TYR A 66 -19.22 2.17 -14.54
C TYR A 66 -18.86 1.32 -15.76
N ALA A 67 -19.74 1.33 -16.77
CA ALA A 67 -19.47 0.70 -18.06
C ALA A 67 -18.30 1.37 -18.77
N ALA A 68 -17.55 0.58 -19.55
CA ALA A 68 -16.32 1.05 -20.21
C ALA A 68 -16.56 2.06 -21.33
N ASP A 69 -17.73 2.04 -21.95
CA ASP A 69 -18.16 2.90 -23.06
C ASP A 69 -19.04 4.08 -22.62
N ALA A 70 -19.37 4.16 -21.33
CA ALA A 70 -20.18 5.27 -20.81
C ALA A 70 -19.40 6.58 -20.89
N MET A 71 -20.05 7.62 -21.41
CA MET A 71 -19.55 9.00 -21.41
C MET A 71 -20.54 9.89 -20.66
N GLN A 72 -20.02 10.85 -19.90
CA GLN A 72 -20.82 11.85 -19.20
C GLN A 72 -20.36 13.24 -19.58
N THR A 73 -21.31 14.16 -19.73
CA THR A 73 -21.01 15.56 -19.98
C THR A 73 -21.41 16.39 -18.76
N MET A 74 -20.46 17.13 -18.19
CA MET A 74 -20.73 18.12 -17.15
C MET A 74 -20.06 19.44 -17.52
N ASN A 75 -20.82 20.53 -17.44
CA ASN A 75 -20.35 21.89 -17.75
C ASN A 75 -19.60 21.99 -19.09
N GLY A 76 -20.09 21.28 -20.12
CA GLY A 76 -19.50 21.28 -21.47
C GLY A 76 -18.31 20.34 -21.68
N VAL A 77 -17.84 19.65 -20.65
CA VAL A 77 -16.74 18.67 -20.73
C VAL A 77 -17.31 17.26 -20.75
N THR A 78 -16.95 16.47 -21.77
CA THR A 78 -17.34 15.07 -21.90
C THR A 78 -16.21 14.16 -21.47
N PHE A 79 -16.46 13.23 -20.56
CA PHE A 79 -15.45 12.35 -19.95
C PHE A 79 -15.99 10.94 -19.68
N ALA A 80 -15.09 9.97 -19.60
CA ALA A 80 -15.42 8.60 -19.20
C ALA A 80 -15.36 8.48 -17.66
N PRO A 81 -16.49 8.25 -16.97
CA PRO A 81 -16.53 8.17 -15.51
C PRO A 81 -15.74 6.98 -14.97
N ARG A 82 -15.65 5.87 -15.73
CA ARG A 82 -14.83 4.71 -15.38
C ARG A 82 -13.34 5.07 -15.35
N ASP A 83 -12.83 5.73 -16.38
CA ASP A 83 -11.41 6.11 -16.45
C ASP A 83 -11.04 7.05 -15.30
N LEU A 84 -11.89 8.05 -15.04
CA LEU A 84 -11.68 8.98 -13.95
C LEU A 84 -11.68 8.28 -12.57
N CYS A 85 -12.62 7.37 -12.34
CA CYS A 85 -12.69 6.56 -11.12
C CYS A 85 -11.42 5.72 -10.94
N LEU A 86 -10.96 5.07 -12.01
CA LEU A 86 -9.76 4.24 -11.99
C LEU A 86 -8.50 5.06 -11.72
N ARG A 87 -8.34 6.24 -12.34
CA ARG A 87 -7.19 7.13 -12.09
C ARG A 87 -7.14 7.61 -10.64
N VAL A 88 -8.30 7.98 -10.06
CA VAL A 88 -8.39 8.33 -8.64
C VAL A 88 -8.04 7.14 -7.76
N ALA A 89 -8.61 5.96 -8.02
CA ALA A 89 -8.33 4.75 -7.26
C ALA A 89 -6.83 4.39 -7.31
N GLN A 90 -6.25 4.31 -8.52
CA GLN A 90 -4.84 4.03 -8.71
C GLN A 90 -3.96 5.04 -7.98
N LYS A 91 -4.15 6.34 -8.19
CA LYS A 91 -3.29 7.36 -7.56
C LYS A 91 -3.49 7.41 -6.03
N TYR A 92 -4.71 7.22 -5.55
CA TYR A 92 -5.00 7.14 -4.12
C TYR A 92 -4.28 5.94 -3.51
N TYR A 93 -4.51 4.72 -3.99
CA TYR A 93 -3.95 3.49 -3.42
C TYR A 93 -2.46 3.25 -3.74
N SER A 94 -1.89 3.91 -4.75
CA SER A 94 -0.44 3.93 -5.01
C SER A 94 0.32 4.96 -4.17
N SER A 95 -0.38 5.82 -3.41
CA SER A 95 0.26 6.79 -2.52
C SER A 95 0.58 6.16 -1.15
N PRO A 96 1.81 6.28 -0.61
CA PRO A 96 2.19 5.73 0.71
C PRO A 96 1.37 6.27 1.89
N THR A 97 0.68 7.41 1.70
CA THR A 97 -0.16 8.08 2.71
C THR A 97 -1.65 7.75 2.61
N ALA A 98 -2.09 7.02 1.58
CA ALA A 98 -3.40 6.40 1.60
C ALA A 98 -3.25 5.05 2.29
N GLN A 99 -3.88 4.90 3.44
CA GLN A 99 -3.86 3.67 4.19
C GLN A 99 -4.32 2.50 3.30
N GLN A 100 -3.36 1.66 2.92
CA GLN A 100 -3.45 0.20 3.05
C GLN A 100 -4.52 -0.13 4.10
N PRO A 101 -5.54 -0.98 3.82
CA PRO A 101 -6.62 -1.27 4.76
C PRO A 101 -6.02 -1.37 6.15
N ALA A 102 -6.37 -0.40 7.02
CA ALA A 102 -5.61 -0.05 8.22
C ALA A 102 -4.97 -1.31 8.78
N SER A 103 -3.65 -1.45 8.61
CA SER A 103 -2.94 -2.73 8.75
C SER A 103 -3.60 -3.52 9.88
N LEU A 104 -4.12 -4.72 9.61
CA LEU A 104 -4.81 -5.52 10.64
C LEU A 104 -3.91 -5.72 11.87
N ARG A 105 -2.59 -5.52 11.67
CA ARG A 105 -1.56 -5.58 12.67
C ARG A 105 -1.00 -4.22 13.05
N GLU A 106 -0.56 -4.10 14.30
CA GLU A 106 0.28 -3.03 14.79
C GLU A 106 1.63 -3.58 15.24
N GLN A 107 2.68 -2.76 15.14
CA GLN A 107 4.01 -3.11 15.64
C GLN A 107 4.12 -2.78 17.13
N PHE A 108 4.95 -3.53 17.85
CA PHE A 108 5.26 -3.29 19.26
C PHE A 108 6.73 -3.61 19.58
N GLU A 109 7.25 -2.93 20.60
CA GLU A 109 8.61 -3.16 21.10
C GLU A 109 8.70 -4.49 21.86
N LEU A 110 9.77 -5.24 21.58
CA LEU A 110 9.99 -6.54 22.20
C LEU A 110 10.48 -6.39 23.63
N THR A 111 10.00 -7.26 24.51
CA THR A 111 10.67 -7.49 25.80
C THR A 111 11.93 -8.34 25.59
N ALA A 112 12.89 -8.25 26.51
CA ALA A 112 14.13 -9.04 26.43
C ALA A 112 13.87 -10.56 26.37
N THR A 113 12.84 -11.05 27.07
CA THR A 113 12.43 -12.46 27.04
C THR A 113 11.91 -12.85 25.65
N GLN A 114 10.99 -12.05 25.09
CA GLN A 114 10.43 -12.27 23.75
C GLN A 114 11.52 -12.29 22.67
N GLU A 115 12.45 -11.33 22.74
CA GLU A 115 13.58 -11.25 21.83
C GLU A 115 14.49 -12.49 21.95
N SER A 116 14.82 -12.90 23.18
CA SER A 116 15.66 -14.08 23.44
C SER A 116 15.02 -15.39 22.96
N GLU A 117 13.71 -15.56 23.18
CA GLU A 117 12.96 -16.71 22.70
C GLU A 117 12.98 -16.81 21.17
N ALA A 118 12.67 -15.70 20.48
CA ALA A 118 12.72 -15.66 19.02
C ALA A 118 14.12 -15.95 18.49
N LYS A 119 15.15 -15.30 19.02
CA LYS A 119 16.55 -15.52 18.61
C LYS A 119 16.95 -16.98 18.76
N THR A 120 16.62 -17.59 19.90
CA THR A 120 16.91 -19.01 20.17
C THR A 120 16.20 -19.91 19.16
N ALA A 121 14.91 -19.71 18.94
CA ALA A 121 14.12 -20.52 18.01
C ALA A 121 14.61 -20.38 16.57
N VAL A 122 14.98 -19.17 16.15
CA VAL A 122 15.50 -18.90 14.80
C VAL A 122 16.88 -19.51 14.63
N SER A 123 17.81 -19.32 15.58
CA SER A 123 19.16 -19.90 15.53
C SER A 123 19.12 -21.43 15.39
N GLN A 124 18.20 -22.11 16.07
CA GLN A 124 18.04 -23.57 15.97
C GLN A 124 17.62 -24.07 14.57
N ARG A 125 17.06 -23.20 13.73
CA ARG A 125 16.71 -23.53 12.33
C ARG A 125 17.83 -23.28 11.34
N LEU A 126 18.92 -22.63 11.75
CA LEU A 126 20.05 -22.29 10.88
C LEU A 126 21.04 -23.47 10.76
N LYS A 127 21.89 -23.43 9.72
CA LYS A 127 22.94 -24.44 9.54
C LYS A 127 24.05 -24.33 10.59
N ASP A 128 24.37 -23.11 10.99
CA ASP A 128 25.31 -22.79 12.07
C ASP A 128 24.61 -21.85 13.08
N PRO A 129 24.00 -22.40 14.15
CA PRO A 129 23.22 -21.64 15.13
C PRO A 129 24.00 -20.51 15.82
N GLU A 130 25.30 -20.71 16.06
CA GLU A 130 26.16 -19.74 16.75
C GLU A 130 26.58 -18.58 15.84
N SER A 131 26.38 -18.71 14.53
CA SER A 131 26.69 -17.65 13.55
C SER A 131 25.57 -16.63 13.34
N ALA A 132 24.42 -16.80 14.01
CA ALA A 132 23.25 -15.97 13.79
C ALA A 132 23.50 -14.50 14.16
N ARG A 133 23.29 -13.60 13.21
CA ARG A 133 23.30 -12.15 13.40
C ARG A 133 21.91 -11.62 13.10
N PHE A 134 21.30 -11.00 14.09
CA PHE A 134 19.94 -10.51 14.00
C PHE A 134 19.91 -8.99 13.90
N GLU A 135 19.05 -8.49 13.02
CA GLU A 135 18.84 -7.07 12.74
C GLU A 135 17.34 -6.79 12.62
N GLU A 136 16.92 -5.57 12.92
CA GLU A 136 15.53 -5.09 12.71
C GLU A 136 14.44 -5.98 13.38
N LEU A 137 14.65 -6.41 14.63
CA LEU A 137 13.61 -7.18 15.32
C LEU A 137 12.48 -6.27 15.82
N TYR A 138 11.24 -6.69 15.57
CA TYR A 138 10.04 -6.03 16.09
C TYR A 138 8.92 -7.04 16.32
N GLY A 139 7.99 -6.69 17.19
CA GLY A 139 6.76 -7.43 17.39
C GLY A 139 5.68 -6.96 16.43
N SER A 140 4.84 -7.87 15.94
CA SER A 140 3.66 -7.55 15.15
C SER A 140 2.46 -8.30 15.73
N ARG A 141 1.32 -7.65 15.94
CA ARG A 141 0.12 -8.28 16.54
C ARG A 141 -1.16 -7.79 15.88
N LEU A 142 -2.21 -8.62 15.83
CA LEU A 142 -3.52 -8.16 15.37
C LEU A 142 -4.06 -7.08 16.32
N LYS A 143 -4.55 -5.97 15.75
CA LYS A 143 -5.25 -4.91 16.50
C LYS A 143 -6.53 -5.40 17.16
N SER A 144 -7.19 -6.39 16.55
CA SER A 144 -8.42 -6.99 17.09
C SER A 144 -8.16 -8.02 18.19
N ASP A 145 -6.96 -8.59 18.25
CA ASP A 145 -6.61 -9.64 19.20
C ASP A 145 -5.09 -9.66 19.46
N HIS A 146 -4.68 -9.03 20.57
CA HIS A 146 -3.27 -8.94 20.96
C HIS A 146 -2.65 -10.30 21.33
N SER A 147 -3.44 -11.36 21.52
CA SER A 147 -2.92 -12.71 21.72
C SER A 147 -2.32 -13.29 20.45
N LYS A 148 -2.68 -12.75 19.26
CA LYS A 148 -2.18 -13.19 17.96
C LYS A 148 -1.01 -12.32 17.52
N TRP A 149 0.14 -12.58 18.08
CA TRP A 149 1.37 -11.87 17.80
C TRP A 149 2.46 -12.76 17.20
N SER A 150 3.43 -12.11 16.57
CA SER A 150 4.60 -12.66 15.92
C SER A 150 5.80 -11.75 16.19
N ILE A 151 7.01 -12.30 16.09
CA ILE A 151 8.25 -11.52 16.07
C ILE A 151 8.84 -11.63 14.68
N CYS A 152 9.18 -10.50 14.12
CA CYS A 152 9.69 -10.37 12.78
C CYS A 152 11.07 -9.72 12.83
N GLY A 153 11.88 -9.99 11.82
CA GLY A 153 13.18 -9.36 11.68
C GLY A 153 14.02 -10.03 10.61
N MET A 154 15.29 -9.66 10.60
CA MET A 154 16.28 -10.15 9.64
C MET A 154 17.34 -10.99 10.36
N VAL A 155 17.74 -12.11 9.76
CA VAL A 155 18.82 -12.96 10.26
C VAL A 155 19.82 -13.26 9.16
N ASN A 156 21.09 -13.05 9.45
CA ASN A 156 22.21 -13.44 8.61
C ASN A 156 23.03 -14.51 9.33
N ALA A 157 23.33 -15.61 8.65
CA ALA A 157 24.09 -16.73 9.22
C ALA A 157 24.96 -17.39 8.17
N LYS A 158 25.95 -18.14 8.64
CA LYS A 158 26.86 -18.88 7.77
C LYS A 158 26.15 -20.05 7.09
N ASN A 159 26.45 -20.24 5.82
CA ASN A 159 26.07 -21.45 5.09
C ASN A 159 27.03 -22.62 5.40
N SER A 160 26.81 -23.77 4.77
CA SER A 160 27.66 -24.96 4.94
C SER A 160 29.12 -24.79 4.48
N PHE A 161 29.44 -23.70 3.78
CA PHE A 161 30.80 -23.34 3.36
C PHE A 161 31.45 -22.31 4.30
N GLY A 162 30.77 -21.92 5.39
CA GLY A 162 31.28 -20.99 6.40
C GLY A 162 31.14 -19.51 6.07
N GLY A 163 30.49 -19.16 4.95
CA GLY A 163 30.30 -17.77 4.49
C GLY A 163 28.90 -17.23 4.79
N TYR A 164 28.80 -15.92 5.05
CA TYR A 164 27.53 -15.19 5.14
C TYR A 164 27.02 -14.85 3.74
N THR A 165 25.73 -15.12 3.48
CA THR A 165 25.11 -14.89 2.16
C THR A 165 24.15 -13.70 2.13
N GLY A 166 24.10 -12.93 3.21
CA GLY A 166 23.17 -11.81 3.37
C GLY A 166 22.03 -12.14 4.33
N ALA A 167 21.49 -11.07 4.91
CA ALA A 167 20.36 -11.15 5.84
C ALA A 167 19.10 -11.61 5.12
N LYS A 168 18.34 -12.49 5.78
CA LYS A 168 17.06 -13.03 5.29
C LYS A 168 15.94 -12.72 6.29
N PRO A 169 14.70 -12.46 5.83
CA PRO A 169 13.59 -12.25 6.73
C PRO A 169 13.24 -13.53 7.48
N PHE A 170 12.72 -13.39 8.69
CA PHE A 170 12.08 -14.48 9.42
C PHE A 170 10.83 -13.99 10.15
N MET A 171 9.96 -14.93 10.48
CA MET A 171 8.86 -14.73 11.42
C MET A 171 8.88 -15.84 12.46
N TYR A 172 8.87 -15.46 13.73
CA TYR A 172 8.65 -16.34 14.86
C TYR A 172 7.21 -16.21 15.37
N LEU A 173 6.53 -17.34 15.50
CA LEU A 173 5.20 -17.47 16.06
C LEU A 173 5.30 -18.22 17.39
N PRO A 174 4.96 -17.59 18.52
CA PRO A 174 4.94 -18.25 19.82
C PRO A 174 4.09 -19.51 19.79
N GLY A 175 4.67 -20.64 20.19
CA GLY A 175 4.01 -21.96 20.17
C GLY A 175 3.94 -22.67 18.81
N ASN A 176 4.17 -21.97 17.69
CA ASN A 176 4.09 -22.54 16.34
C ASN A 176 5.46 -22.62 15.62
N GLY A 177 6.48 -21.95 16.15
CA GLY A 177 7.87 -22.04 15.66
C GLY A 177 8.25 -20.90 14.70
N VAL A 178 9.18 -21.19 13.80
CA VAL A 178 9.81 -20.19 12.91
C VAL A 178 9.46 -20.47 11.45
N VAL A 179 9.14 -19.42 10.71
CA VAL A 179 8.88 -19.42 9.27
C VAL A 179 9.91 -18.53 8.58
N PHE A 180 10.52 -19.04 7.52
CA PHE A 180 11.32 -18.25 6.59
C PHE A 180 10.53 -18.11 5.29
N PRO A 181 10.52 -16.93 4.65
CA PRO A 181 9.81 -16.78 3.39
C PRO A 181 10.45 -17.69 2.33
N GLY A 182 9.60 -18.40 1.60
CA GLY A 182 10.00 -19.13 0.39
C GLY A 182 10.02 -18.22 -0.84
N GLU A 183 9.83 -18.82 -2.01
CA GLU A 183 9.69 -18.08 -3.25
C GLU A 183 8.50 -17.10 -3.21
N PRO A 184 8.54 -15.98 -3.96
CA PRO A 184 7.40 -15.07 -4.08
C PRO A 184 6.11 -15.81 -4.48
N GLY A 185 5.02 -15.58 -3.74
CA GLY A 185 3.73 -16.27 -3.94
C GLY A 185 3.63 -17.66 -3.31
N SER A 186 4.66 -18.12 -2.60
CA SER A 186 4.56 -19.31 -1.75
C SER A 186 3.79 -19.02 -0.46
N ILE A 187 3.15 -20.04 0.11
CA ILE A 187 2.41 -19.94 1.37
C ILE A 187 3.29 -19.37 2.49
N ASP A 188 4.55 -19.81 2.58
CA ASP A 188 5.49 -19.33 3.60
C ASP A 188 5.80 -17.84 3.43
N SER A 189 5.93 -17.37 2.18
CA SER A 189 6.14 -15.96 1.86
C SER A 189 4.93 -15.12 2.25
N ASP A 190 3.71 -15.58 1.93
CA ASP A 190 2.46 -14.92 2.30
C ASP A 190 2.26 -14.88 3.82
N ILE A 191 2.58 -15.96 4.52
CA ILE A 191 2.50 -16.05 5.98
C ILE A 191 3.42 -15.02 6.64
N VAL A 192 4.67 -14.90 6.19
CA VAL A 192 5.63 -13.92 6.71
C VAL A 192 5.15 -12.50 6.38
N ARG A 193 4.73 -12.23 5.14
CA ARG A 193 4.25 -10.91 4.70
C ARG A 193 3.06 -10.44 5.52
N LEU A 194 2.01 -11.27 5.60
CA LEU A 194 0.78 -10.98 6.35
C LEU A 194 1.03 -10.90 7.87
N GLY A 195 1.90 -11.75 8.40
CA GLY A 195 2.21 -11.83 9.82
C GLY A 195 3.17 -10.74 10.32
N CYS A 196 4.01 -10.19 9.44
CA CYS A 196 4.95 -9.12 9.79
C CYS A 196 4.47 -7.72 9.38
N GLY A 197 3.42 -7.64 8.56
CA GLY A 197 2.85 -6.35 8.14
C GLY A 197 3.74 -5.62 7.13
N GLY A 198 4.46 -6.39 6.31
CA GLY A 198 5.20 -5.85 5.16
C GLY A 198 4.29 -5.77 3.94
N ASP A 199 4.36 -4.65 3.24
CA ASP A 199 3.69 -4.42 1.95
C ASP A 199 4.43 -5.16 0.84
#